data_AF-A0A7Y9Z720-F1
#
_entry.id   AF-A0A7Y9Z720-F1
#
_cell.length_a   1.000
_cell.length_b   1.000
_cell.length_c   1.000
_cell.angle_alpha   90.00
_cell.angle_beta   90.00
_cell.angle_gamma   90.00
#
_symmetry.space_group_name_H-M   'P 1'
#
loop_
_entity.id
_entity.type
_entity.pdbx_description
1 polymer ?
#
loop_
_entity_poly.entity_id
_entity_poly.type
_entity_poly.pdbx_seq_one_letter_code
_entity_poly.pdbx_strand_id
1 'polypeptide(L)'
;MSDISLFVAVFLACLVEAVEATTIVLAAGTARHWRSAMLGTLAGLAVLVVAIAVAGPAISHLPLGALRLLVGGLLLVFGLQWMRKAILRASGYKALHDEAAIYKKEVAAAAQAEQGSRRGVKDWYAFTLSFKGVVLEGLEVVFIVLTFGTNQKNLPVAAVAAATAVVIVVILGAVVRGPLSRVPENTLKFVVGVMLTAFGIFWGAEGAGADWPGSDTSLLVIAPAVAIFGLALAVGMRRFRVSRVPAPELIPVGARVGEGSVALTQTTLAQMNLAQMNLAQMNLAQEIAGAAEDAQAAEPAAHVRAVAVATETPQRGLESRLRAFGAFWYDFIIGDDWQVAAGVALGLLMVFVVSSASSLAWIVMPVAIAVLLPYGVRRAMR
;
A
#
# COMPACT_ATOMS: atom_id res chain seq x y z
N MET A 1 -14.17 -0.92 -23.21
CA MET A 1 -14.65 -0.65 -21.83
C MET A 1 -15.51 0.61 -21.84
N SER A 2 -16.50 0.78 -20.94
CA SER A 2 -17.28 2.03 -20.89
C SER A 2 -16.52 3.13 -20.15
N ASP A 3 -16.73 4.39 -20.53
CA ASP A 3 -16.11 5.57 -19.88
C ASP A 3 -16.36 5.58 -18.36
N ILE A 4 -17.50 5.03 -17.92
CA ILE A 4 -17.88 4.90 -16.51
C ILE A 4 -16.92 3.97 -15.76
N SER A 5 -16.58 2.81 -16.33
CA SER A 5 -15.65 1.88 -15.69
C SER A 5 -14.24 2.48 -15.59
N LEU A 6 -13.81 3.23 -16.61
CA LEU A 6 -12.53 3.95 -16.58
C LEU A 6 -12.54 5.01 -15.48
N PHE A 7 -13.61 5.81 -15.42
CA PHE A 7 -13.77 6.84 -14.41
C PHE A 7 -13.71 6.24 -12.99
N VAL A 8 -14.49 5.19 -12.72
CA VAL A 8 -14.54 4.58 -11.38
C VAL A 8 -13.19 3.97 -11.00
N ALA A 9 -12.51 3.29 -11.92
CA ALA A 9 -11.19 2.70 -11.66
C ALA A 9 -10.16 3.77 -11.28
N VAL A 10 -10.04 4.81 -12.10
CA VAL A 10 -9.08 5.90 -11.88
C VAL A 10 -9.46 6.70 -10.64
N PHE A 11 -10.74 7.01 -10.45
CA PHE A 11 -11.24 7.74 -9.28
C PHE A 11 -10.88 7.02 -7.97
N LEU A 12 -11.20 5.73 -7.84
CA LEU A 12 -10.94 4.97 -6.61
C LEU A 12 -9.44 4.82 -6.33
N ALA A 13 -8.63 4.58 -7.35
CA ALA A 13 -7.19 4.48 -7.20
C ALA A 13 -6.59 5.83 -6.77
N CYS A 14 -6.94 6.93 -7.45
CA CYS A 14 -6.45 8.26 -7.10
C CYS A 14 -6.98 8.78 -5.76
N LEU A 15 -8.11 8.28 -5.26
CA LEU A 15 -8.64 8.65 -3.95
C LEU A 15 -7.69 8.18 -2.84
N VAL A 16 -7.16 6.96 -2.93
CA VAL A 16 -6.22 6.41 -1.93
C VAL A 16 -4.94 7.23 -1.91
N GLU A 17 -4.32 7.46 -3.06
CA GLU A 17 -3.07 8.25 -3.17
C GLU A 17 -3.26 9.70 -2.69
N ALA A 18 -4.40 10.30 -3.01
CA ALA A 18 -4.71 11.64 -2.54
C ALA A 18 -4.86 11.70 -1.02
N VAL A 19 -5.38 10.64 -0.38
CA VAL A 19 -5.52 10.56 1.09
C VAL A 19 -4.16 10.53 1.75
N GLU A 20 -3.22 9.75 1.22
CA GLU A 20 -1.85 9.63 1.73
C GLU A 20 -1.09 10.94 1.57
N ALA A 21 -1.08 11.53 0.36
CA ALA A 21 -0.44 12.82 0.12
C ALA A 21 -1.01 13.92 1.01
N THR A 22 -2.34 13.99 1.14
CA THR A 22 -3.00 15.00 1.98
C THR A 22 -2.64 14.81 3.44
N THR A 23 -2.57 13.56 3.93
CA THR A 23 -2.21 13.27 5.32
C THR A 23 -0.77 13.69 5.63
N ILE A 24 0.19 13.44 4.72
CA ILE A 24 1.58 13.89 4.85
C ILE A 24 1.67 15.43 4.88
N VAL A 25 0.96 16.10 3.97
CA VAL A 25 0.95 17.56 3.88
C VAL A 25 0.33 18.19 5.14
N LEU A 26 -0.76 17.61 5.64
CA LEU A 26 -1.37 18.04 6.91
C LEU A 26 -0.42 17.84 8.08
N ALA A 27 0.27 16.69 8.17
CA ALA A 27 1.24 16.43 9.23
C ALA A 27 2.38 17.45 9.23
N ALA A 28 2.94 17.77 8.05
CA ALA A 28 3.99 18.78 7.91
C ALA A 28 3.50 20.20 8.27
N GLY A 29 2.27 20.54 7.87
CA GLY A 29 1.66 21.84 8.14
C GLY A 29 1.33 22.08 9.61
N THR A 30 0.71 21.07 10.26
CA THR A 30 0.26 21.16 11.67
C THR A 30 1.41 21.00 12.66
N ALA A 31 2.37 20.09 12.40
CA ALA A 31 3.46 19.81 13.33
C ALA A 31 4.55 20.89 13.29
N ARG A 32 4.73 21.55 12.14
CA ARG A 32 5.82 22.50 11.93
C ARG A 32 5.34 23.85 11.40
N HIS A 33 5.20 23.98 10.08
CA HIS A 33 4.99 25.30 9.46
C HIS A 33 4.24 25.23 8.12
N TRP A 34 2.98 25.67 8.15
CA TRP A 34 2.07 25.71 7.00
C TRP A 34 2.62 26.35 5.73
N ARG A 35 3.30 27.51 5.82
CA ARG A 35 3.78 28.18 4.60
C ARG A 35 4.89 27.37 3.92
N SER A 36 5.75 26.72 4.70
CA SER A 36 6.83 25.87 4.15
C SER A 36 6.25 24.60 3.54
N ALA A 37 5.28 23.97 4.22
CA ALA A 37 4.56 22.81 3.72
C ALA A 37 3.86 23.12 2.38
N MET A 38 3.12 24.23 2.29
CA MET A 38 2.45 24.65 1.04
C MET A 38 3.43 24.95 -0.09
N LEU A 39 4.57 25.59 0.18
CA LEU A 39 5.62 25.78 -0.82
C LEU A 39 6.15 24.42 -1.32
N GLY A 40 6.31 23.44 -0.42
CA GLY A 40 6.70 22.08 -0.76
C GLY A 40 5.67 21.39 -1.66
N THR A 41 4.39 21.47 -1.28
CA THR A 41 3.27 20.96 -2.08
C THR A 41 3.22 21.57 -3.47
N LEU A 42 3.29 22.90 -3.58
CA LEU A 42 3.26 23.60 -4.87
C LEU A 42 4.46 23.23 -5.75
N ALA A 43 5.66 23.15 -5.17
CA ALA A 43 6.85 22.71 -5.88
C ALA A 43 6.71 21.26 -6.37
N GLY A 44 6.13 20.37 -5.55
CA GLY A 44 5.86 18.98 -5.93
C GLY A 44 4.87 18.87 -7.08
N LEU A 45 3.74 19.58 -7.00
CA LEU A 45 2.75 19.66 -8.09
C LEU A 45 3.37 20.20 -9.38
N ALA A 46 4.21 21.24 -9.31
CA ALA A 46 4.90 21.76 -10.48
C ALA A 46 5.81 20.72 -11.13
N VAL A 47 6.56 19.94 -10.33
CA VAL A 47 7.38 18.83 -10.84
C VAL A 47 6.52 17.76 -11.51
N LEU A 48 5.38 17.40 -10.94
CA LEU A 48 4.46 16.42 -11.54
C LEU A 48 3.88 16.92 -12.87
N VAL A 49 3.49 18.20 -12.96
CA VAL A 49 3.03 18.80 -14.22
C VAL A 49 4.10 18.72 -15.29
N VAL A 50 5.36 19.05 -14.95
CA VAL A 50 6.49 18.91 -15.88
C VAL A 50 6.70 17.45 -16.28
N ALA A 51 6.64 16.52 -15.32
CA ALA A 51 6.78 15.09 -15.60
C ALA A 51 5.70 14.58 -16.57
N ILE A 52 4.43 14.96 -16.37
CA ILE A 52 3.32 14.62 -17.28
C ILE A 52 3.55 15.23 -18.67
N ALA A 53 3.92 16.51 -18.74
CA ALA A 53 4.11 17.21 -20.01
C ALA A 53 5.23 16.61 -20.85
N VAL A 54 6.28 16.07 -20.21
CA VAL A 54 7.40 15.40 -20.88
C VAL A 54 7.07 13.94 -21.20
N ALA A 55 6.50 13.19 -20.26
CA ALA A 55 6.25 11.76 -20.41
C ALA A 55 5.03 11.45 -21.29
N GLY A 56 3.98 12.27 -21.24
CA GLY A 56 2.73 12.06 -21.95
C GLY A 56 2.90 11.88 -23.46
N PRO A 57 3.57 12.82 -24.17
CA PRO A 57 3.85 12.68 -25.60
C PRO A 57 4.66 11.42 -25.91
N ALA A 58 5.68 11.11 -25.12
CA ALA A 58 6.53 9.93 -25.34
C ALA A 58 5.74 8.62 -25.27
N ILE A 59 4.79 8.51 -24.32
CA ILE A 59 3.91 7.34 -24.18
C ILE A 59 2.95 7.22 -25.37
N SER A 60 2.47 8.34 -25.91
CA SER A 60 1.51 8.33 -27.03
C SER A 60 2.09 7.77 -28.35
N HIS A 61 3.41 7.73 -28.49
CA HIS A 61 4.10 7.17 -29.64
C HIS A 61 4.38 5.67 -29.52
N LEU A 62 4.13 5.04 -28.37
CA LEU A 62 4.39 3.62 -28.17
C LEU A 62 3.35 2.75 -28.88
N PRO A 63 3.76 1.64 -29.52
CA PRO A 63 2.82 0.72 -30.14
C PRO A 63 1.92 0.10 -29.07
N LEU A 64 0.62 0.03 -29.34
CA LEU A 64 -0.40 -0.38 -28.37
C LEU A 64 -0.12 -1.76 -27.75
N GLY A 65 0.43 -2.72 -28.50
CA GLY A 65 0.80 -4.03 -27.98
C GLY A 65 1.90 -3.96 -26.91
N ALA A 66 2.98 -3.22 -27.18
CA ALA A 66 4.07 -3.03 -26.21
C ALA A 66 3.59 -2.24 -24.99
N LEU A 67 2.74 -1.22 -25.20
CA LEU A 67 2.14 -0.47 -24.12
C LEU A 67 1.29 -1.40 -23.24
N ARG A 68 0.40 -2.22 -23.81
CA ARG A 68 -0.41 -3.20 -23.07
C ARG A 68 0.42 -4.22 -22.31
N LEU A 69 1.51 -4.71 -22.89
CA LEU A 69 2.41 -5.65 -22.21
C LEU A 69 3.09 -5.01 -21.00
N LEU A 70 3.67 -3.82 -21.19
CA LEU A 70 4.39 -3.10 -20.14
C LEU A 70 3.44 -2.67 -19.03
N VAL A 71 2.33 -2.03 -19.39
CA VAL A 71 1.27 -1.62 -18.48
C VAL A 71 0.68 -2.83 -17.75
N GLY A 72 0.32 -3.89 -18.48
CA GLY A 72 -0.25 -5.09 -17.92
C GLY A 72 0.69 -5.74 -16.91
N GLY A 73 1.98 -5.83 -17.22
CA GLY A 73 3.01 -6.30 -16.30
C GLY A 73 3.12 -5.43 -15.04
N LEU A 74 3.17 -4.11 -15.18
CA LEU A 74 3.24 -3.19 -14.04
C LEU A 74 1.99 -3.28 -13.16
N LEU A 75 0.80 -3.33 -13.76
CA LEU A 75 -0.46 -3.52 -13.04
C LEU A 75 -0.53 -4.84 -12.30
N LEU A 76 0.02 -5.92 -12.85
CA LEU A 76 0.12 -7.20 -12.17
C LEU A 76 1.05 -7.12 -10.97
N VAL A 77 2.23 -6.52 -11.12
CA VAL A 77 3.18 -6.37 -10.02
C VAL A 77 2.57 -5.55 -8.88
N PHE A 78 2.02 -4.37 -9.18
CA PHE A 78 1.37 -3.51 -8.19
C PHE A 78 0.12 -4.17 -7.60
N GLY A 79 -0.75 -4.72 -8.44
CA GLY A 79 -1.98 -5.40 -8.05
C GLY A 79 -1.72 -6.55 -7.08
N LEU A 80 -0.73 -7.39 -7.38
CA LEU A 80 -0.34 -8.50 -6.50
C LEU A 80 0.26 -8.02 -5.18
N GLN A 81 1.10 -6.98 -5.19
CA GLN A 81 1.64 -6.41 -3.95
C GLN A 81 0.53 -5.86 -3.05
N TRP A 82 -0.41 -5.11 -3.63
CA TRP A 82 -1.55 -4.54 -2.92
C TRP A 82 -2.49 -5.63 -2.41
N MET A 83 -2.86 -6.60 -3.26
CA MET A 83 -3.68 -7.74 -2.86
C MET A 83 -3.02 -8.54 -1.74
N ARG A 84 -1.72 -8.85 -1.84
CA ARG A 84 -0.99 -9.55 -0.78
C ARG A 84 -1.09 -8.81 0.55
N LYS A 85 -0.76 -7.51 0.56
CA LYS A 85 -0.78 -6.69 1.77
C LYS A 85 -2.21 -6.62 2.32
N ALA A 86 -3.20 -6.42 1.48
CA ALA A 86 -4.61 -6.36 1.88
C ALA A 86 -5.12 -7.70 2.45
N ILE A 87 -4.78 -8.83 1.83
CA ILE A 87 -5.17 -10.17 2.31
C ILE A 87 -4.53 -10.46 3.68
N LEU A 88 -3.23 -10.15 3.87
CA LEU A 88 -2.55 -10.32 5.15
C LEU A 88 -3.18 -9.46 6.26
N ARG A 89 -3.56 -8.23 5.93
CA ARG A 89 -4.26 -7.33 6.86
C ARG A 89 -5.67 -7.82 7.19
N ALA A 90 -6.45 -8.22 6.18
CA ALA A 90 -7.82 -8.72 6.36
C ALA A 90 -7.88 -10.06 7.12
N SER A 91 -6.83 -10.88 7.01
CA SER A 91 -6.69 -12.15 7.73
C SER A 91 -6.16 -12.01 9.16
N GLY A 92 -5.67 -10.82 9.54
CA GLY A 92 -5.13 -10.52 10.86
C GLY A 92 -3.68 -10.99 11.08
N TYR A 93 -2.95 -11.31 10.00
CA TYR A 93 -1.51 -11.62 10.06
C TYR A 93 -0.64 -10.37 9.94
N LYS A 94 -1.21 -9.25 9.49
CA LYS A 94 -0.56 -7.93 9.49
C LYS A 94 -1.50 -6.90 10.11
N ALA A 95 -0.95 -5.93 10.85
CA ALA A 95 -1.74 -4.84 11.39
C ALA A 95 -2.42 -4.03 10.27
N LEU A 96 -3.65 -3.58 10.51
CA LEU A 96 -4.36 -2.67 9.62
C LEU A 96 -3.55 -1.40 9.39
N HIS A 97 -3.61 -0.83 8.17
CA HIS A 97 -2.99 0.47 7.95
C HIS A 97 -3.81 1.49 8.72
N ASP A 98 -3.13 2.27 9.57
CA ASP A 98 -3.74 3.28 10.40
C ASP A 98 -3.06 4.62 10.12
N GLU A 99 -3.70 5.39 9.26
CA GLU A 99 -3.32 6.76 8.93
C GLU A 99 -3.21 7.66 10.16
N ALA A 100 -4.00 7.41 11.21
CA ALA A 100 -3.90 8.21 12.43
C ALA A 100 -2.64 7.89 13.23
N ALA A 101 -2.22 6.62 13.25
CA ALA A 101 -0.96 6.22 13.86
C ALA A 101 0.24 6.78 13.06
N ILE A 102 0.19 6.70 11.73
CA ILE A 102 1.23 7.26 10.85
C ILE A 102 1.32 8.77 11.02
N TYR A 103 0.19 9.48 10.95
CA TYR A 103 0.14 10.91 11.18
C TYR A 103 0.73 11.30 12.55
N LYS A 104 0.38 10.59 13.63
CA LYS A 104 0.96 10.85 14.96
C LYS A 104 2.47 10.67 14.97
N LYS A 105 2.98 9.61 14.33
CA LYS A 105 4.41 9.34 14.22
C LYS A 105 5.12 10.42 13.41
N GLU A 106 4.57 10.80 12.26
CA GLU A 106 5.11 11.85 11.40
C GLU A 106 5.11 13.21 12.12
N VAL A 107 4.04 13.54 12.85
CA VAL A 107 3.97 14.74 13.69
C VAL A 107 5.05 14.72 14.78
N ALA A 108 5.23 13.58 15.47
CA ALA A 108 6.24 13.44 16.52
C ALA A 108 7.67 13.52 15.97
N ALA A 109 7.95 12.85 14.84
CA ALA A 109 9.24 12.91 14.15
C ALA A 109 9.53 14.33 13.64
N ALA A 110 8.53 15.00 13.07
CA ALA A 110 8.63 16.37 12.60
C ALA A 110 8.88 17.36 13.74
N ALA A 111 8.29 17.14 14.91
CA ALA A 111 8.51 17.96 16.10
C ALA A 111 9.93 17.80 16.67
N GLN A 112 10.53 16.61 16.55
CA GLN A 112 11.89 16.33 17.04
C GLN A 112 13.00 16.72 16.04
N ALA A 113 12.66 16.91 14.76
CA ALA A 113 13.64 17.26 13.73
C ALA A 113 14.21 18.68 13.92
N GLU A 114 15.51 18.84 13.70
CA GLU A 114 16.19 20.15 13.82
C GLU A 114 15.50 21.24 13.00
N GLN A 115 15.41 22.43 13.61
CA GLN A 115 14.91 23.62 12.94
C GLN A 115 16.02 24.20 12.06
N GLY A 116 15.79 24.24 10.75
CA GLY A 116 16.75 24.77 9.80
C GLY A 116 16.04 25.51 8.67
N SER A 117 16.46 26.75 8.43
CA SER A 117 16.08 27.50 7.23
C SER A 117 17.11 27.27 6.14
N ARG A 118 16.66 26.98 4.91
CA ARG A 118 17.53 26.83 3.73
C ARG A 118 16.82 27.37 2.51
N ARG A 119 17.57 28.02 1.61
CA ARG A 119 17.08 28.54 0.31
C ARG A 119 15.78 29.36 0.40
N GLY A 120 15.69 30.28 1.37
CA GLY A 120 14.53 31.15 1.55
C GLY A 120 13.30 30.49 2.18
N VAL A 121 13.34 29.19 2.48
CA VAL A 121 12.30 28.48 3.22
C VAL A 121 12.64 28.49 4.71
N LYS A 122 11.69 28.95 5.54
CA LYS A 122 11.88 29.06 7.00
C LYS A 122 12.03 27.72 7.70
N ASP A 123 11.29 26.72 7.23
CA ASP A 123 11.34 25.35 7.74
C ASP A 123 11.61 24.39 6.59
N TRP A 124 12.87 24.00 6.42
CA TRP A 124 13.30 23.14 5.31
C TRP A 124 12.71 21.73 5.42
N TYR A 125 12.53 21.21 6.64
CA TYR A 125 11.98 19.88 6.85
C TYR A 125 10.52 19.80 6.40
N ALA A 126 9.68 20.73 6.86
CA ALA A 126 8.27 20.79 6.49
C ALA A 126 8.09 20.92 4.97
N PHE A 127 8.93 21.74 4.32
CA PHE A 127 8.99 21.82 2.86
C PHE A 127 9.36 20.49 2.22
N THR A 128 10.43 19.84 2.66
CA THR A 128 10.88 18.58 2.04
C THR A 128 9.92 17.42 2.28
N LEU A 129 9.27 17.38 3.44
CA LEU A 129 8.29 16.35 3.78
C LEU A 129 7.07 16.46 2.85
N SER A 130 6.47 17.65 2.74
CA SER A 130 5.35 17.89 1.82
C SER A 130 5.75 17.75 0.35
N PHE A 131 6.93 18.22 -0.04
CA PHE A 131 7.43 18.07 -1.42
C PHE A 131 7.58 16.59 -1.79
N LYS A 132 8.24 15.80 -0.95
CA LYS A 132 8.42 14.36 -1.19
C LYS A 132 7.09 13.63 -1.19
N GLY A 133 6.25 13.84 -0.17
CA GLY A 133 4.94 13.20 -0.10
C GLY A 133 4.12 13.46 -1.36
N VAL A 134 4.02 14.72 -1.79
CA VAL A 134 3.26 15.08 -3.00
C VAL A 134 3.88 14.48 -4.26
N VAL A 135 5.20 14.53 -4.43
CA VAL A 135 5.85 13.96 -5.62
C VAL A 135 5.70 12.45 -5.67
N LEU A 136 5.82 11.75 -4.54
CA LEU A 136 5.75 10.29 -4.49
C LEU A 136 4.33 9.81 -4.77
N GLU A 137 3.34 10.21 -3.96
CA GLU A 137 1.96 9.73 -4.18
C GLU A 137 1.39 10.31 -5.48
N GLY A 138 1.77 11.54 -5.83
CA GLY A 138 1.34 12.16 -7.09
C GLY A 138 1.94 11.49 -8.32
N LEU A 139 3.13 10.88 -8.23
CA LEU A 139 3.69 10.09 -9.33
C LEU A 139 2.85 8.82 -9.57
N GLU A 140 2.33 8.20 -8.51
CA GLU A 140 1.41 7.06 -8.63
C GLU A 140 0.12 7.48 -9.33
N VAL A 141 -0.46 8.62 -8.95
CA VAL A 141 -1.62 9.22 -9.65
C VAL A 141 -1.32 9.44 -11.13
N VAL A 142 -0.15 10.00 -11.46
CA VAL A 142 0.26 10.22 -12.86
C VAL A 142 0.37 8.90 -13.61
N PHE A 143 0.99 7.89 -12.99
CA PHE A 143 1.13 6.57 -13.58
C PHE A 143 -0.24 5.95 -13.87
N ILE A 144 -1.18 6.00 -12.93
CA ILE A 144 -2.56 5.52 -13.10
C ILE A 144 -3.24 6.26 -14.27
N VAL A 145 -3.25 7.60 -14.25
CA VAL A 145 -3.97 8.41 -15.24
C VAL A 145 -3.42 8.18 -16.65
N LEU A 146 -2.09 8.24 -16.82
CA LEU A 146 -1.47 8.04 -18.12
C LEU A 146 -1.68 6.61 -18.60
N THR A 147 -1.51 5.63 -17.73
CA THR A 147 -1.64 4.21 -18.09
C THR A 147 -3.08 3.84 -18.50
N PHE A 148 -4.06 4.13 -17.65
CA PHE A 148 -5.46 3.81 -17.93
C PHE A 148 -6.04 4.69 -19.05
N GLY A 149 -5.71 5.99 -19.05
CA GLY A 149 -6.19 6.95 -20.03
C GLY A 149 -5.65 6.69 -21.44
N THR A 150 -4.36 6.38 -21.59
CA THR A 150 -3.77 6.08 -22.91
C THR A 150 -4.26 4.75 -23.47
N ASN A 151 -4.42 3.73 -22.63
CA ASN A 151 -4.87 2.42 -23.10
C ASN A 151 -6.35 2.41 -23.53
N GLN A 152 -7.21 3.19 -22.87
CA GLN A 152 -8.59 3.42 -23.33
C GLN A 152 -8.70 4.50 -24.42
N LYS A 153 -7.58 5.11 -24.83
CA LYS A 153 -7.54 6.28 -25.73
C LYS A 153 -8.44 7.44 -25.26
N ASN A 154 -8.71 7.52 -23.96
CA ASN A 154 -9.55 8.52 -23.34
C ASN A 154 -8.87 9.12 -22.10
N LEU A 155 -7.78 9.83 -22.36
CA LEU A 155 -7.03 10.55 -21.32
C LEU A 155 -7.87 11.63 -20.61
N PRO A 156 -8.77 12.38 -21.29
CA PRO A 156 -9.60 13.38 -20.61
C PRO A 156 -10.46 12.80 -19.48
N VAL A 157 -11.12 11.66 -19.69
CA VAL A 157 -11.95 11.03 -18.64
C VAL A 157 -11.11 10.59 -17.45
N ALA A 158 -9.93 9.98 -17.69
CA ALA A 158 -9.01 9.61 -16.63
C ALA A 158 -8.51 10.82 -15.84
N ALA A 159 -8.17 11.92 -16.53
CA ALA A 159 -7.73 13.15 -15.88
C ALA A 159 -8.83 13.79 -15.02
N VAL A 160 -10.08 13.82 -15.50
CA VAL A 160 -11.23 14.34 -14.73
C VAL A 160 -11.51 13.47 -13.51
N ALA A 161 -11.42 12.15 -13.64
CA ALA A 161 -11.61 11.22 -12.51
C ALA A 161 -10.57 11.46 -11.41
N ALA A 162 -9.29 11.56 -11.78
CA ALA A 162 -8.20 11.84 -10.83
C ALA A 162 -8.35 13.22 -10.19
N ALA A 163 -8.62 14.27 -10.99
CA ALA A 163 -8.82 15.62 -10.48
C ALA A 163 -9.98 15.67 -9.47
N THR A 164 -11.07 14.98 -9.75
CA THR A 164 -12.24 14.92 -8.86
C THR A 164 -11.90 14.22 -7.55
N ALA A 165 -11.19 13.09 -7.58
CA ALA A 165 -10.71 12.39 -6.39
C ALA A 165 -9.80 13.29 -5.52
N VAL A 166 -8.81 13.93 -6.14
CA VAL A 166 -7.87 14.83 -5.45
C VAL A 166 -8.61 16.01 -4.82
N VAL A 167 -9.51 16.68 -5.55
CA VAL A 167 -10.27 17.83 -5.04
C VAL A 167 -11.13 17.43 -3.84
N ILE A 168 -11.86 16.32 -3.93
CA ILE A 168 -12.69 15.82 -2.82
C ILE A 168 -11.82 15.57 -1.58
N VAL A 169 -10.70 14.89 -1.75
CA VAL A 169 -9.83 14.53 -0.63
C VAL A 169 -9.16 15.76 -0.01
N VAL A 170 -8.70 16.71 -0.82
CA VAL A 170 -8.12 17.97 -0.34
C VAL A 170 -9.15 18.77 0.46
N ILE A 171 -10.39 18.88 -0.03
CA ILE A 171 -11.47 19.55 0.70
C ILE A 171 -11.73 18.86 2.05
N LEU A 172 -11.84 17.52 2.04
CA LEU A 172 -12.07 16.75 3.27
C LEU A 172 -10.91 16.92 4.26
N GLY A 173 -9.66 16.87 3.78
CA GLY A 173 -8.48 17.10 4.62
C GLY A 173 -8.44 18.50 5.21
N ALA A 174 -8.82 19.53 4.44
CA ALA A 174 -8.90 20.91 4.91
C ALA A 174 -10.00 21.11 5.98
N VAL A 175 -11.13 20.41 5.86
CA VAL A 175 -12.24 20.45 6.84
C VAL A 175 -11.88 19.68 8.11
N VAL A 176 -11.32 18.48 7.98
CA VAL A 176 -10.99 17.61 9.13
C VAL A 176 -9.76 18.11 9.89
N ARG A 177 -8.81 18.76 9.19
CA ARG A 177 -7.52 19.22 9.74
C ARG A 177 -6.75 18.13 10.51
N GLY A 178 -6.87 16.90 10.03
CA GLY A 178 -6.26 15.70 10.60
C GLY A 178 -6.30 14.54 9.61
N PRO A 179 -5.73 13.38 9.97
CA PRO A 179 -5.68 12.20 9.10
C PRO A 179 -7.10 11.75 8.75
N LEU A 180 -7.30 11.34 7.50
CA LEU A 180 -8.59 10.87 6.97
C LEU A 180 -8.88 9.42 7.41
N SER A 181 -8.75 9.14 8.71
CA SER A 181 -8.84 7.80 9.31
C SER A 181 -10.22 7.13 9.19
N ARG A 182 -11.24 7.89 8.76
CA ARG A 182 -12.58 7.34 8.47
C ARG A 182 -12.68 6.71 7.07
N VAL A 183 -11.71 6.94 6.19
CA VAL A 183 -11.67 6.32 4.87
C VAL A 183 -11.24 4.85 5.03
N PRO A 184 -12.00 3.87 4.50
CA PRO A 184 -11.68 2.45 4.62
C PRO A 184 -10.55 2.07 3.66
N GLU A 185 -9.38 2.64 3.84
CA GLU A 185 -8.21 2.52 2.96
C GLU A 185 -7.79 1.07 2.72
N ASN A 186 -7.78 0.22 3.75
CA ASN A 186 -7.47 -1.20 3.59
C ASN A 186 -8.45 -1.90 2.61
N THR A 187 -9.74 -1.53 2.65
CA THR A 187 -10.75 -2.03 1.71
C THR A 187 -10.54 -1.44 0.32
N LEU A 188 -10.22 -0.15 0.21
CA LEU A 188 -9.92 0.49 -1.07
C LEU A 188 -8.69 -0.14 -1.73
N LYS A 189 -7.58 -0.34 -1.00
CA LYS A 189 -6.38 -1.03 -1.51
C LYS A 189 -6.67 -2.48 -1.92
N PHE A 190 -7.60 -3.16 -1.26
CA PHE A 190 -8.08 -4.48 -1.72
C PHE A 190 -8.83 -4.37 -3.06
N VAL A 191 -9.83 -3.49 -3.14
CA VAL A 191 -10.66 -3.29 -4.35
C VAL A 191 -9.79 -2.84 -5.52
N VAL A 192 -8.94 -1.84 -5.32
CA VAL A 192 -7.98 -1.37 -6.32
C VAL A 192 -7.01 -2.48 -6.69
N GLY A 193 -6.47 -3.22 -5.73
CA GLY A 193 -5.60 -4.38 -6.00
C GLY A 193 -6.26 -5.45 -6.87
N VAL A 194 -7.55 -5.74 -6.64
CA VAL A 194 -8.37 -6.62 -7.50
C VAL A 194 -8.48 -6.05 -8.90
N MET A 195 -8.79 -4.76 -9.04
CA MET A 195 -8.92 -4.10 -10.34
C MET A 195 -7.59 -4.10 -11.11
N LEU A 196 -6.49 -3.66 -10.48
CA LEU A 196 -5.15 -3.67 -11.08
C LEU A 196 -4.76 -5.08 -11.52
N THR A 197 -5.00 -6.09 -10.68
CA THR A 197 -4.71 -7.50 -11.02
C THR A 197 -5.57 -7.98 -12.19
N ALA A 198 -6.87 -7.66 -12.21
CA ALA A 198 -7.76 -8.05 -13.30
C ALA A 198 -7.38 -7.40 -14.64
N PHE A 199 -7.12 -6.10 -14.64
CA PHE A 199 -6.62 -5.38 -15.83
C PHE A 199 -5.23 -5.85 -16.24
N GLY A 200 -4.37 -6.14 -15.28
CA GLY A 200 -3.05 -6.69 -15.52
C GLY A 200 -3.09 -8.07 -16.17
N ILE A 201 -3.96 -8.97 -15.69
CA ILE A 201 -4.21 -10.28 -16.32
C ILE A 201 -4.66 -10.07 -17.76
N PHE A 202 -5.65 -9.19 -17.97
CA PHE A 202 -6.25 -8.96 -19.28
C PHE A 202 -5.25 -8.35 -20.27
N TRP A 203 -4.72 -7.16 -19.98
CA TRP A 203 -3.80 -6.43 -20.85
C TRP A 203 -2.42 -7.07 -20.95
N GLY A 204 -1.94 -7.70 -19.88
CA GLY A 204 -0.68 -8.43 -19.90
C GLY A 204 -0.75 -9.61 -20.87
N ALA A 205 -1.84 -10.38 -20.83
CA ALA A 205 -2.05 -11.49 -21.75
C ALA A 205 -2.20 -11.01 -23.21
N GLU A 206 -3.01 -9.98 -23.47
CA GLU A 206 -3.15 -9.42 -24.83
C GLU A 206 -1.85 -8.82 -25.36
N GLY A 207 -1.12 -8.09 -24.51
CA GLY A 207 0.18 -7.53 -24.86
C GLY A 207 1.23 -8.60 -25.18
N ALA A 208 1.11 -9.78 -24.56
CA ALA A 208 1.92 -10.96 -24.86
C ALA A 208 1.41 -11.77 -26.06
N GLY A 209 0.32 -11.34 -26.70
CA GLY A 209 -0.22 -11.95 -27.92
C GLY A 209 -1.31 -12.99 -27.73
N ALA A 210 -1.88 -13.14 -26.52
CA ALA A 210 -3.04 -14.00 -26.31
C ALA A 210 -4.36 -13.25 -26.57
N ASP A 211 -5.33 -13.93 -27.18
CA ASP A 211 -6.66 -13.39 -27.40
C ASP A 211 -7.64 -13.89 -26.33
N TRP A 212 -8.39 -12.97 -25.70
CA TRP A 212 -9.40 -13.33 -24.72
C TRP A 212 -10.72 -13.77 -25.36
N PRO A 213 -11.34 -14.86 -24.88
CA PRO A 213 -12.69 -15.21 -25.28
C PRO A 213 -13.66 -14.11 -24.83
N GLY A 214 -14.36 -13.49 -25.79
CA GLY A 214 -15.28 -12.39 -25.53
C GLY A 214 -14.62 -11.02 -25.36
N SER A 215 -13.35 -10.86 -25.74
CA SER A 215 -12.61 -9.59 -25.71
C SER A 215 -12.78 -8.85 -24.37
N ASP A 216 -13.21 -7.59 -24.38
CA ASP A 216 -13.39 -6.74 -23.20
C ASP A 216 -14.40 -7.32 -22.19
N THR A 217 -15.35 -8.16 -22.63
CA THR A 217 -16.36 -8.74 -21.73
C THR A 217 -15.76 -9.75 -20.76
N SER A 218 -14.58 -10.30 -21.07
CA SER A 218 -13.83 -11.18 -20.16
C SER A 218 -13.48 -10.50 -18.83
N LEU A 219 -13.30 -9.18 -18.81
CA LEU A 219 -13.06 -8.41 -17.57
C LEU A 219 -14.20 -8.57 -16.55
N LEU A 220 -15.44 -8.75 -17.02
CA LEU A 220 -16.60 -9.00 -16.15
C LEU A 220 -16.52 -10.36 -15.44
N VAL A 221 -15.68 -11.26 -15.93
CA VAL A 221 -15.41 -12.57 -15.30
C VAL A 221 -14.12 -12.53 -14.49
N ILE A 222 -13.05 -11.95 -15.05
CA ILE A 222 -11.73 -11.88 -14.41
C ILE A 222 -11.81 -11.11 -13.09
N ALA A 223 -12.43 -9.91 -13.08
CA ALA A 223 -12.45 -9.09 -11.88
C ALA A 223 -13.21 -9.75 -10.70
N PRO A 224 -14.43 -10.30 -10.88
CA PRO A 224 -15.07 -11.08 -9.82
C PRO A 224 -14.30 -12.34 -9.43
N ALA A 225 -13.68 -13.06 -10.38
CA ALA A 225 -12.89 -14.24 -10.06
C ALA A 225 -11.69 -13.91 -9.17
N VAL A 226 -10.95 -12.83 -9.48
CA VAL A 226 -9.85 -12.34 -8.64
C VAL A 226 -10.36 -11.88 -7.28
N ALA A 227 -11.50 -11.18 -7.22
CA ALA A 227 -12.11 -10.74 -5.96
C ALA A 227 -12.47 -11.93 -5.06
N ILE A 228 -13.18 -12.92 -5.62
CA ILE A 228 -13.60 -14.14 -4.91
C ILE A 228 -12.38 -14.91 -4.42
N PHE A 229 -11.36 -15.08 -5.27
CA PHE A 229 -10.13 -15.78 -4.90
C PHE A 229 -9.38 -15.07 -3.77
N GLY A 230 -9.21 -13.75 -3.86
CA GLY A 230 -8.59 -12.94 -2.81
C GLY A 230 -9.36 -13.00 -1.48
N LEU A 231 -10.69 -12.91 -1.52
CA LEU A 231 -11.55 -13.06 -0.35
C LEU A 231 -11.47 -14.46 0.26
N ALA A 232 -11.46 -15.51 -0.58
CA ALA A 232 -11.33 -16.89 -0.13
C ALA A 232 -10.00 -17.12 0.61
N LEU A 233 -8.90 -16.57 0.09
CA LEU A 233 -7.60 -16.60 0.78
C LEU A 233 -7.65 -15.86 2.12
N ALA A 234 -8.19 -14.64 2.15
CA ALA A 234 -8.27 -13.84 3.37
C ALA A 234 -9.12 -14.53 4.45
N VAL A 235 -10.32 -15.01 4.09
CA VAL A 235 -11.25 -15.70 4.99
C VAL A 235 -10.67 -17.04 5.44
N GLY A 236 -10.10 -17.83 4.52
CA GLY A 236 -9.47 -19.10 4.83
C GLY A 236 -8.36 -18.93 5.87
N MET A 237 -7.43 -18.01 5.63
CA MET A 237 -6.34 -17.74 6.57
C MET A 237 -6.81 -17.18 7.91
N ARG A 238 -7.82 -16.32 7.93
CA ARG A 238 -8.43 -15.83 9.17
C ARG A 238 -9.01 -16.97 10.00
N ARG A 239 -9.73 -17.90 9.36
CA ARG A 239 -10.28 -19.10 10.02
C ARG A 239 -9.15 -19.97 10.59
N PHE A 240 -8.12 -20.25 9.80
CA PHE A 240 -6.95 -21.01 10.27
C PHE A 240 -6.25 -20.37 11.47
N ARG A 241 -6.11 -19.03 11.50
CA ARG A 241 -5.51 -18.30 12.63
C ARG A 241 -6.34 -18.46 13.90
N VAL A 242 -7.64 -18.19 13.82
CA VAL A 242 -8.56 -18.25 14.98
C VAL A 242 -8.63 -19.67 15.55
N SER A 243 -8.64 -20.70 14.70
CA SER A 243 -8.65 -22.11 15.14
C SER A 243 -7.37 -22.56 15.86
N ARG A 244 -6.27 -21.80 15.78
CA ARG A 244 -4.99 -22.14 16.42
C ARG A 244 -4.70 -21.33 17.68
N VAL A 245 -5.55 -20.37 18.04
CA VAL A 245 -5.44 -19.70 19.34
C VAL A 245 -5.85 -20.72 20.40
N PRO A 246 -4.95 -21.14 21.33
CA PRO A 246 -5.31 -22.06 22.39
C PRO A 246 -6.49 -21.48 23.17
N ALA A 247 -7.51 -22.32 23.45
CA ALA A 247 -8.59 -21.90 24.34
C ALA A 247 -7.96 -21.43 25.66
N PRO A 248 -8.44 -20.30 26.25
CA PRO A 248 -7.98 -19.90 27.57
C PRO A 248 -8.15 -21.09 28.52
N GLU A 249 -7.09 -21.44 29.25
CA GLU A 249 -7.13 -22.52 30.23
C GLU A 249 -8.17 -22.13 31.29
N LEU A 250 -9.37 -22.69 31.17
CA LEU A 250 -10.44 -22.48 32.13
C LEU A 250 -10.03 -23.19 33.42
N ILE A 251 -9.46 -22.44 34.36
CA ILE A 251 -9.18 -22.94 35.71
C ILE A 251 -10.51 -23.40 36.31
N PRO A 252 -10.70 -24.70 36.64
CA PRO A 252 -11.95 -25.16 37.20
C PRO A 252 -12.14 -24.56 38.61
N VAL A 253 -13.08 -23.62 38.73
CA VAL A 253 -13.56 -23.11 40.02
C VAL A 253 -14.45 -24.20 40.64
N GLY A 254 -13.84 -25.18 41.28
CA GLY A 254 -14.60 -26.32 41.80
C GLY A 254 -13.81 -27.45 42.43
N ALA A 255 -12.74 -27.15 43.18
CA ALA A 255 -12.09 -28.18 44.00
C ALA A 255 -11.85 -27.67 45.43
N ARG A 256 -12.70 -28.18 46.34
CA ARG A 256 -12.59 -28.22 47.81
C ARG A 256 -13.02 -26.95 48.59
N VAL A 257 -14.32 -26.84 48.84
CA VAL A 257 -14.82 -26.15 50.04
C VAL A 257 -14.86 -27.18 51.16
N GLY A 258 -13.83 -27.17 52.02
CA GLY A 258 -13.82 -27.82 53.33
C GLY A 258 -13.77 -26.73 54.41
N GLU A 259 -14.55 -26.91 55.48
CA GLU A 259 -15.01 -25.90 56.46
C GLU A 259 -13.93 -25.20 57.34
N GLY A 260 -12.70 -24.98 56.85
CA GLY A 260 -11.64 -24.27 57.58
C GLY A 260 -11.16 -22.95 56.95
N SER A 261 -11.74 -22.50 55.84
CA SER A 261 -11.07 -21.57 54.91
C SER A 261 -11.48 -20.09 54.98
N VAL A 262 -12.09 -19.61 56.06
CA VAL A 262 -12.52 -18.19 56.14
C VAL A 262 -11.34 -17.24 56.47
N ALA A 263 -10.27 -17.73 57.10
CA ALA A 263 -9.08 -16.91 57.40
C ALA A 263 -8.05 -16.89 56.26
N LEU A 264 -8.00 -17.94 55.43
CA LEU A 264 -7.08 -18.02 54.29
C LEU A 264 -7.55 -17.22 53.07
N THR A 265 -8.86 -16.97 52.91
CA THR A 265 -9.39 -16.29 51.71
C THR A 265 -8.90 -14.85 51.56
N GLN A 266 -8.69 -14.09 52.63
CA GLN A 266 -8.20 -12.71 52.49
C GLN A 266 -6.72 -12.66 52.10
N THR A 267 -5.87 -13.52 52.69
CA THR A 267 -4.44 -13.56 52.36
C THR A 267 -4.23 -14.11 50.95
N THR A 268 -5.00 -15.13 50.55
CA THR A 268 -4.94 -15.67 49.19
C THR A 268 -5.53 -14.70 48.15
N LEU A 269 -6.61 -13.95 48.46
CA LEU A 269 -7.13 -12.91 47.57
C LEU A 269 -6.17 -11.74 47.41
N ALA A 270 -5.49 -11.33 48.49
CA ALA A 270 -4.47 -10.29 48.42
C ALA A 270 -3.24 -10.75 47.62
N GLN A 271 -2.80 -11.99 47.82
CA GLN A 271 -1.72 -12.59 47.03
C GLN A 271 -2.11 -12.83 45.57
N MET A 272 -3.36 -13.20 45.28
CA MET A 272 -3.87 -13.31 43.92
C MET A 272 -3.99 -11.95 43.25
N ASN A 273 -4.44 -10.91 43.95
CA ASN A 273 -4.47 -9.54 43.41
C ASN A 273 -3.05 -9.00 43.16
N LEU A 274 -2.09 -9.28 44.05
CA LEU A 274 -0.68 -8.92 43.85
C LEU A 274 -0.04 -9.72 42.71
N ALA A 275 -0.34 -11.01 42.58
CA ALA A 275 0.14 -11.84 41.49
C ALA A 275 -0.51 -11.46 40.16
N GLN A 276 -1.80 -11.11 40.14
CA GLN A 276 -2.49 -10.60 38.96
C GLN A 276 -1.99 -9.20 38.58
N MET A 277 -1.69 -8.33 39.54
CA MET A 277 -1.05 -7.05 39.27
C MET A 277 0.36 -7.24 38.71
N ASN A 278 1.16 -8.16 39.27
CA ASN A 278 2.48 -8.47 38.76
C ASN A 278 2.44 -9.13 37.37
N LEU A 279 1.47 -10.02 37.10
CA LEU A 279 1.24 -10.60 35.78
C LEU A 279 0.72 -9.58 34.78
N ALA A 280 -0.15 -8.67 35.19
CA ALA A 280 -0.61 -7.56 34.34
C ALA A 280 0.54 -6.59 34.04
N GLN A 281 1.40 -6.30 35.03
CA GLN A 281 2.60 -5.49 34.84
C GLN A 281 3.64 -6.21 33.98
N MET A 282 3.81 -7.53 34.12
CA MET A 282 4.69 -8.32 33.26
C MET A 282 4.15 -8.42 31.83
N ASN A 283 2.84 -8.62 31.65
CA ASN A 283 2.21 -8.62 30.33
C ASN A 283 2.26 -7.24 29.68
N LEU A 284 2.08 -6.16 30.45
CA LEU A 284 2.24 -4.79 29.96
C LEU A 284 3.71 -4.51 29.62
N ALA A 285 4.66 -4.99 30.43
CA ALA A 285 6.09 -4.89 30.14
C ALA A 285 6.51 -5.73 28.93
N GLN A 286 5.89 -6.90 28.71
CA GLN A 286 6.10 -7.76 27.55
C GLN A 286 5.40 -7.21 26.30
N GLU A 287 4.24 -6.56 26.43
CA GLU A 287 3.61 -5.82 25.33
C GLU A 287 4.42 -4.57 24.98
N ILE A 288 4.98 -3.85 25.96
CA ILE A 288 5.87 -2.71 25.72
C ILE A 288 7.20 -3.19 25.12
N ALA A 289 7.76 -4.30 25.59
CA ALA A 289 8.98 -4.89 25.05
C ALA A 289 8.76 -5.48 23.66
N GLY A 290 7.65 -6.17 23.41
CA GLY A 290 7.24 -6.69 22.11
C GLY A 290 6.88 -5.57 21.13
N ALA A 291 6.23 -4.50 21.57
CA ALA A 291 6.00 -3.31 20.76
C ALA A 291 7.30 -2.54 20.47
N ALA A 292 8.29 -2.58 21.36
CA ALA A 292 9.62 -2.02 21.14
C ALA A 292 10.47 -2.89 20.20
N GLU A 293 10.37 -4.21 20.29
CA GLU A 293 10.98 -5.17 19.37
C GLU A 293 10.33 -5.10 17.98
N ASP A 294 9.00 -5.00 17.89
CA ASP A 294 8.28 -4.76 16.64
C ASP A 294 8.56 -3.36 16.07
N ALA A 295 8.82 -2.36 16.93
CA ALA A 295 9.29 -1.03 16.50
C ALA A 295 10.75 -1.03 16.01
N GLN A 296 11.57 -2.02 16.42
CA GLN A 296 12.95 -2.22 15.96
C GLN A 296 13.06 -3.21 14.78
N ALA A 297 12.14 -4.17 14.66
CA ALA A 297 12.10 -5.22 13.64
C ALA A 297 11.21 -4.88 12.44
N ALA A 298 10.29 -3.91 12.57
CA ALA A 298 9.60 -3.32 11.43
C ALA A 298 10.60 -2.52 10.59
N GLU A 299 11.22 -3.20 9.62
CA GLU A 299 11.96 -2.51 8.58
C GLU A 299 11.09 -1.39 7.99
N PRO A 300 11.57 -0.14 7.97
CA PRO A 300 10.87 0.93 7.32
C PRO A 300 10.64 0.53 5.87
N ALA A 301 9.39 0.63 5.41
CA ALA A 301 9.14 0.61 3.99
C ALA A 301 10.02 1.71 3.35
N ALA A 302 10.68 1.39 2.23
CA ALA A 302 11.77 2.18 1.68
C ALA A 302 11.42 3.68 1.45
N HIS A 303 10.15 3.98 1.18
CA HIS A 303 9.62 5.35 1.06
C HIS A 303 9.74 6.17 2.36
N VAL A 304 9.53 5.58 3.54
CA VAL A 304 9.69 6.25 4.85
C VAL A 304 11.17 6.39 5.24
N ARG A 305 12.00 5.37 4.92
CA ARG A 305 13.46 5.42 5.12
C ARG A 305 14.09 6.57 4.31
N ALA A 306 13.59 6.83 3.10
CA ALA A 306 14.04 7.93 2.25
C ALA A 306 13.63 9.33 2.78
N VAL A 307 12.59 9.42 3.61
CA VAL A 307 12.15 10.66 4.26
C VAL A 307 13.01 10.98 5.49
N ALA A 308 13.28 10.00 6.36
CA ALA A 308 14.02 10.19 7.61
C ALA A 308 15.55 10.32 7.45
N VAL A 309 16.17 9.67 6.45
CA VAL A 309 17.65 9.58 6.31
C VAL A 309 18.29 10.81 5.64
N ALA A 310 17.50 11.76 5.12
CA ALA A 310 18.02 12.86 4.31
C ALA A 310 18.54 14.08 5.10
N THR A 311 18.58 14.04 6.44
CA THR A 311 19.09 15.13 7.28
C THR A 311 20.61 15.10 7.47
N GLU A 312 21.28 13.97 7.22
CA GLU A 312 22.74 13.94 7.12
C GLU A 312 23.16 13.89 5.65
N THR A 313 23.65 15.03 5.14
CA THR A 313 24.43 15.02 3.89
C THR A 313 25.89 15.36 4.20
N PRO A 314 26.73 14.34 4.45
CA PRO A 314 28.08 14.40 3.90
C PRO A 314 27.93 14.50 2.37
N GLN A 315 28.84 15.21 1.70
CA GLN A 315 28.84 15.35 0.24
C GLN A 315 28.79 13.97 -0.44
N ARG A 316 27.58 13.53 -0.79
CA ARG A 316 27.33 12.27 -1.47
C ARG A 316 27.65 12.43 -2.96
N GLY A 317 28.69 11.74 -3.42
CA GLY A 317 29.14 11.75 -4.82
C GLY A 317 28.05 11.30 -5.80
N LEU A 318 28.23 11.63 -7.09
CA LEU A 318 27.27 11.30 -8.17
C LEU A 318 26.86 9.82 -8.17
N GLU A 319 27.81 8.91 -7.91
CA GLU A 319 27.53 7.48 -7.83
C GLU A 319 26.54 7.13 -6.73
N SER A 320 26.63 7.77 -5.56
CA SER A 320 25.69 7.51 -4.47
C SER A 320 24.29 8.05 -4.80
N ARG A 321 24.19 9.13 -5.58
CA ARG A 321 22.91 9.68 -6.06
C ARG A 321 22.29 8.76 -7.10
N LEU A 322 23.08 8.22 -8.01
CA LEU A 322 22.63 7.24 -9.01
C LEU A 322 22.19 5.93 -8.36
N ARG A 323 22.94 5.42 -7.37
CA ARG A 323 22.53 4.25 -6.60
C ARG A 323 21.24 4.48 -5.82
N ALA A 324 21.08 5.66 -5.19
CA ALA A 324 19.84 6.01 -4.50
C ALA A 324 18.65 6.16 -5.48
N PHE A 325 18.89 6.69 -6.67
CA PHE A 325 17.87 6.79 -7.72
C PHE A 325 17.48 5.41 -8.26
N GLY A 326 18.45 4.52 -8.50
CA GLY A 326 18.17 3.14 -8.91
C GLY A 326 17.44 2.35 -7.84
N ALA A 327 17.86 2.46 -6.58
CA ALA A 327 17.17 1.85 -5.44
C ALA A 327 15.73 2.38 -5.32
N PHE A 328 15.52 3.69 -5.50
CA PHE A 328 14.17 4.26 -5.52
C PHE A 328 13.28 3.63 -6.60
N TRP A 329 13.75 3.54 -7.84
CA TRP A 329 12.95 2.92 -8.92
C TRP A 329 12.71 1.43 -8.69
N TYR A 330 13.70 0.73 -8.12
CA TYR A 330 13.54 -0.66 -7.72
C TYR A 330 12.46 -0.79 -6.63
N ASP A 331 12.55 0.00 -5.57
CA ASP A 331 11.59 -0.02 -4.46
C ASP A 331 10.19 0.46 -4.90
N PHE A 332 10.13 1.38 -5.86
CA PHE A 332 8.88 1.89 -6.42
C PHE A 332 8.20 0.83 -7.30
N ILE A 333 8.92 0.24 -8.27
CA ILE A 333 8.30 -0.69 -9.26
C ILE A 333 8.21 -2.11 -8.71
N ILE A 334 9.30 -2.63 -8.16
CA ILE A 334 9.43 -4.04 -7.75
C ILE A 334 8.96 -4.22 -6.30
N GLY A 335 9.06 -3.16 -5.49
CA GLY A 335 8.57 -3.17 -4.13
C GLY A 335 9.34 -4.12 -3.21
N ASP A 336 8.62 -4.66 -2.22
CA ASP A 336 9.15 -5.54 -1.18
C ASP A 336 9.33 -7.00 -1.64
N ASP A 337 8.95 -7.35 -2.88
CA ASP A 337 9.03 -8.73 -3.37
C ASP A 337 9.35 -8.85 -4.87
N TRP A 338 10.64 -9.02 -5.16
CA TRP A 338 11.13 -9.24 -6.52
C TRP A 338 10.72 -10.58 -7.14
N GLN A 339 10.35 -11.58 -6.33
CA GLN A 339 9.96 -12.90 -6.85
C GLN A 339 8.58 -12.85 -7.47
N VAL A 340 7.68 -12.01 -6.92
CA VAL A 340 6.39 -11.71 -7.55
C VAL A 340 6.61 -11.06 -8.91
N ALA A 341 7.50 -10.07 -9.01
CA ALA A 341 7.81 -9.41 -10.28
C ALA A 341 8.44 -10.38 -11.30
N ALA A 342 9.41 -11.20 -10.88
CA ALA A 342 10.00 -12.23 -11.71
C ALA A 342 8.96 -13.28 -12.16
N GLY A 343 8.06 -13.68 -11.27
CA GLY A 343 6.96 -14.60 -11.57
C GLY A 343 5.97 -14.04 -12.58
N VAL A 344 5.63 -12.75 -12.48
CA VAL A 344 4.80 -12.05 -13.47
C VAL A 344 5.49 -12.03 -14.83
N ALA A 345 6.79 -11.66 -14.88
CA ALA A 345 7.55 -11.65 -16.12
C ALA A 345 7.63 -13.04 -16.77
N LEU A 346 7.84 -14.09 -15.96
CA LEU A 346 7.84 -15.48 -16.42
C LEU A 346 6.45 -15.90 -16.93
N GLY A 347 5.37 -15.50 -16.25
CA GLY A 347 4.00 -15.73 -16.69
C GLY A 347 3.71 -15.11 -18.05
N LEU A 348 4.09 -13.84 -18.24
CA LEU A 348 3.92 -13.13 -19.51
C LEU A 348 4.78 -13.74 -20.63
N LEU A 349 6.00 -14.16 -20.32
CA LEU A 349 6.84 -14.90 -21.26
C LEU A 349 6.19 -16.22 -21.67
N MET A 350 5.62 -16.96 -20.71
CA MET A 350 4.88 -18.18 -21.00
C MET A 350 3.65 -17.91 -21.88
N VAL A 351 2.91 -16.82 -21.65
CA VAL A 351 1.80 -16.43 -22.54
C VAL A 351 2.31 -16.22 -23.96
N PHE A 352 3.41 -15.48 -24.14
CA PHE A 352 3.99 -15.20 -25.45
C PHE A 352 4.43 -16.48 -26.18
N VAL A 353 5.01 -17.44 -25.46
CA VAL A 353 5.39 -18.73 -26.05
C VAL A 353 4.14 -19.53 -26.43
N VAL A 354 3.15 -19.63 -25.54
CA VAL A 354 1.94 -20.45 -25.75
C VAL A 354 1.03 -19.85 -26.82
N SER A 355 0.97 -18.51 -26.94
CA SER A 355 0.12 -17.84 -27.94
C SER A 355 0.52 -18.16 -29.37
N SER A 356 1.80 -18.48 -29.61
CA SER A 356 2.28 -18.93 -30.92
C SER A 356 1.75 -20.32 -31.31
N ALA A 357 1.30 -21.13 -30.35
CA ALA A 357 0.92 -22.54 -30.54
C ALA A 357 -0.54 -22.87 -30.19
N SER A 358 -1.20 -22.05 -29.36
CA SER A 358 -2.54 -22.35 -28.87
C SER A 358 -3.36 -21.09 -28.59
N SER A 359 -4.63 -21.13 -28.97
CA SER A 359 -5.63 -20.13 -28.58
C SER A 359 -5.98 -20.17 -27.09
N LEU A 360 -5.49 -21.16 -26.33
CA LEU A 360 -5.68 -21.25 -24.87
C LEU A 360 -4.64 -20.46 -24.06
N ALA A 361 -3.78 -19.67 -24.72
CA ALA A 361 -2.76 -18.85 -24.05
C ALA A 361 -3.34 -17.88 -23.00
N TRP A 362 -4.60 -17.47 -23.14
CA TRP A 362 -5.28 -16.60 -22.16
C TRP A 362 -5.42 -17.23 -20.76
N ILE A 363 -5.35 -18.57 -20.63
CA ILE A 363 -5.43 -19.26 -19.32
C ILE A 363 -4.14 -19.11 -18.50
N VAL A 364 -3.00 -18.89 -19.17
CA VAL A 364 -1.67 -18.89 -18.53
C VAL A 364 -1.60 -17.84 -17.42
N MET A 365 -2.10 -16.62 -17.67
CA MET A 365 -2.04 -15.54 -16.65
C MET A 365 -2.94 -15.81 -15.44
N PRO A 366 -4.24 -16.15 -15.57
CA PRO A 366 -5.06 -16.57 -14.44
C PRO A 366 -4.41 -17.65 -13.57
N VAL A 367 -3.81 -18.67 -14.19
CA VAL A 367 -3.12 -19.75 -13.48
C VAL A 367 -1.87 -19.23 -12.78
N ALA A 368 -1.05 -18.41 -13.46
CA ALA A 368 0.11 -17.79 -12.84
C ALA A 368 -0.27 -16.97 -11.60
N ILE A 369 -1.33 -16.18 -11.66
CA ILE A 369 -1.83 -15.39 -10.52
C ILE A 369 -2.38 -16.26 -9.40
N ALA A 370 -3.09 -17.34 -9.73
CA ALA A 370 -3.57 -18.31 -8.75
C ALA A 370 -2.43 -18.99 -7.97
N VAL A 371 -1.22 -19.06 -8.54
CA VAL A 371 -0.01 -19.58 -7.88
C VAL A 371 0.76 -18.48 -7.16
N LEU A 372 1.02 -17.35 -7.83
CA LEU A 372 1.86 -16.28 -7.32
C LEU A 372 1.25 -15.57 -6.11
N LEU A 373 -0.07 -15.39 -6.07
CA LEU A 373 -0.72 -14.69 -4.97
C LEU A 373 -0.63 -15.47 -3.64
N PRO A 374 -1.01 -16.76 -3.55
CA PRO A 374 -0.78 -17.55 -2.35
C PRO A 374 0.70 -17.69 -1.98
N TYR A 375 1.59 -17.82 -2.98
CA TYR A 375 3.03 -17.88 -2.76
C TYR A 375 3.55 -16.62 -2.08
N GLY A 376 3.21 -15.44 -2.62
CA GLY A 376 3.62 -14.15 -2.08
C GLY A 376 3.08 -13.92 -0.66
N VAL A 377 1.83 -14.32 -0.40
CA VAL A 377 1.23 -14.27 0.94
C VAL A 377 1.98 -15.17 1.92
N ARG A 378 2.24 -16.43 1.55
CA ARG A 378 2.98 -17.38 2.40
C ARG A 378 4.40 -16.92 2.69
N ARG A 379 5.07 -16.31 1.71
CA ARG A 379 6.44 -15.79 1.88
C ARG A 379 6.48 -14.65 2.87
N ALA A 380 5.55 -13.71 2.78
CA ALA A 380 5.48 -12.56 3.69
C ALA A 380 5.12 -12.93 5.15
N MET A 381 4.75 -14.19 5.41
CA MET A 381 4.52 -14.73 6.75
C MET A 381 5.76 -15.44 7.34
N ARG A 382 6.81 -15.65 6.54
CA ARG A 382 8.10 -16.17 7.01
C ARG A 382 8.99 -15.00 7.39
#